data_AF-A0A660LD22-F1
#
_entry.id   AF-A0A660LD22-F1
#
_cell.length_a   1.000
_cell.length_b   1.000
_cell.length_c   1.000
_cell.angle_alpha   90.00
_cell.angle_beta   90.00
_cell.angle_gamma   90.00
#
_symmetry.space_group_name_H-M   'P 1'
#
loop_
_entity.id
_entity.type
_entity.pdbx_description
1 polymer ?
#
loop_
_entity_poly.entity_id
_entity_poly.type
_entity_poly.pdbx_seq_one_letter_code
_entity_poly.pdbx_strand_id
1 'polypeptide(L)'
;MDRVLDGRVYRTAFLPALLALFLAAFALQDRPTPGRAELPPDAFSQDRAFGTVRDKDPGSLQGLYADFPDRSPGSPGDQALADYVAEDLAAPWAEGERPTFTVRKTTDDDGYTTVVATRPGKSARRIVVLADRDSRGRAELSATAVLLELARVYKSRDVNKTLVIVSTTGASKGFQGAREWARTEAGAPVDGVLVLGDLASNDLRKPWVVSWTGTPRAVPLGLERTVQAAVRRETRADPGGPHALGQWVRRALPVTLSEQGAIAAEGLPAVLLSASGELGPKEGATVYRKRLRVFGRSAVRAVGALDEAGRRDQPAFADAPSGISTLRNVASDWSVRLVVGTLLLPALLAALDAFFRARRRHVPIGPWVAWLAVAAVPLPAAWLWLRMLGATGLVDAPAGVVNPARWPVGSSGIIALVSAAIVAGLAWFGARLVARAFARAPSAEQPVNGRRGPGAPGVEGLAVATALWLSVLVGLAWLRNPYAAGLLIPAAHLWLFAAAGWRGRVAVVALIAGLVVPVLAVVHLAGALDLGPHELGWGMAIAALTGSAFGSTLLFAALLAAFAGVFRVLIARRRMGDRGKSGPQFATRGPLSYAGPGSLGGTESALRR
;
A
#
# COMPACT_ATOMS: atom_id res chain seq x y z
N MET A 1 -21.44 -31.40 4.36
CA MET A 1 -20.14 -30.82 3.98
C MET A 1 -19.39 -31.78 3.05
N ASP A 2 -19.43 -33.08 3.35
CA ASP A 2 -18.78 -34.16 2.59
C ASP A 2 -19.18 -34.29 1.11
N ARG A 3 -20.32 -33.73 0.69
CA ARG A 3 -20.70 -33.68 -0.74
C ARG A 3 -19.88 -32.68 -1.57
N VAL A 4 -19.21 -31.70 -0.94
CA VAL A 4 -18.56 -30.55 -1.61
C VAL A 4 -17.09 -30.35 -1.19
N LEU A 5 -16.71 -30.60 0.07
CA LEU A 5 -15.34 -30.43 0.58
C LEU A 5 -14.88 -31.64 1.40
N ASP A 6 -13.65 -32.09 1.17
CA ASP A 6 -12.98 -33.07 2.04
C ASP A 6 -12.31 -32.39 3.23
N GLY A 7 -12.92 -32.53 4.41
CA GLY A 7 -12.39 -31.97 5.64
C GLY A 7 -11.07 -32.60 6.11
N ARG A 8 -10.74 -33.82 5.68
CA ARG A 8 -9.47 -34.49 6.05
C ARG A 8 -8.33 -33.87 5.26
N VAL A 9 -8.47 -33.74 3.94
CA VAL A 9 -7.49 -33.10 3.07
C VAL A 9 -7.24 -31.64 3.49
N TYR A 10 -8.30 -30.90 3.81
CA TYR A 10 -8.17 -29.53 4.30
C TYR A 10 -7.35 -29.44 5.60
N ARG A 11 -7.57 -30.35 6.57
CA ARG A 11 -6.84 -30.35 7.84
C ARG A 11 -5.39 -30.78 7.68
N THR A 12 -5.11 -31.82 6.90
CA THR A 12 -3.74 -32.30 6.67
C THR A 12 -2.91 -31.29 5.90
N ALA A 13 -3.53 -30.49 5.04
CA ALA A 13 -2.87 -29.40 4.32
C ALA A 13 -2.34 -28.27 5.22
N PHE A 14 -2.67 -28.23 6.53
CA PHE A 14 -2.05 -27.30 7.49
C PHE A 14 -0.71 -27.78 8.05
N LEU A 15 -0.34 -29.05 7.87
CA LEU A 15 0.95 -29.57 8.37
C LEU A 15 2.15 -28.76 7.84
N PRO A 16 2.23 -28.39 6.54
CA PRO A 16 3.28 -27.51 6.04
C PRO A 16 3.30 -26.13 6.71
N ALA A 17 2.15 -25.61 7.15
CA ALA A 17 2.08 -24.31 7.82
C ALA A 17 2.72 -24.35 9.22
N LEU A 18 2.57 -25.46 9.95
CA LEU A 18 3.26 -25.66 11.23
C LEU A 18 4.79 -25.71 11.04
N LEU A 19 5.26 -26.44 10.03
CA LEU A 19 6.67 -26.49 9.67
C LEU A 19 7.19 -25.11 9.23
N ALA A 20 6.42 -24.38 8.42
CA ALA A 20 6.77 -23.03 7.98
C ALA A 20 6.87 -22.04 9.14
N LEU A 21 5.98 -22.13 10.14
CA LEU A 21 6.07 -21.31 11.36
C LEU A 21 7.34 -21.62 12.16
N PHE A 22 7.69 -22.91 12.27
CA PHE A 22 8.94 -23.32 12.91
C PHE A 22 10.16 -22.77 12.15
N LEU A 23 10.23 -22.99 10.83
CA LEU A 23 11.31 -22.45 9.99
C LEU A 23 11.39 -20.92 10.06
N ALA A 24 10.26 -20.22 10.07
CA ALA A 24 10.20 -18.77 10.20
C ALA A 24 10.74 -18.28 11.55
N ALA A 25 10.51 -19.03 12.64
CA ALA A 25 11.05 -18.70 13.96
C ALA A 25 12.58 -18.81 14.00
N PHE A 26 13.16 -19.81 13.33
CA PHE A 26 14.62 -19.95 13.20
C PHE A 26 15.24 -19.02 12.15
N ALA A 27 14.43 -18.50 11.22
CA ALA A 27 14.84 -17.53 10.21
C ALA A 27 14.83 -16.07 10.69
N LEU A 28 14.51 -15.84 11.96
CA LEU A 28 14.55 -14.50 12.55
C LEU A 28 15.99 -13.97 12.54
N GLN A 29 16.17 -12.82 11.91
CA GLN A 29 17.48 -12.16 11.82
C GLN A 29 17.57 -11.05 12.86
N ASP A 30 18.79 -10.79 13.34
CA ASP A 30 19.02 -9.65 14.21
C ASP A 30 18.75 -8.34 13.48
N ARG A 31 18.23 -7.36 14.22
CA ARG A 31 18.08 -6.01 13.69
C ARG A 31 19.46 -5.42 13.41
N PRO A 32 19.69 -4.82 12.22
CA PRO A 32 20.98 -4.26 11.88
C PRO A 32 21.35 -3.13 12.85
N THR A 33 22.62 -3.09 13.24
CA THR A 33 23.14 -2.02 14.09
C THR A 33 23.13 -0.70 13.31
N PRO A 34 22.58 0.38 13.87
CA PRO A 34 22.59 1.67 13.19
C PRO A 34 24.02 2.19 13.05
N GLY A 35 24.30 2.88 11.94
CA GLY A 35 25.51 3.68 11.79
C GLY A 35 25.64 4.68 12.92
N ARG A 36 26.88 4.98 13.31
CA ARG A 36 27.18 5.94 14.39
C ARG A 36 27.99 7.07 13.79
N ALA A 37 27.54 8.30 14.02
CA ALA A 37 28.40 9.45 13.81
C ALA A 37 29.40 9.51 14.97
N GLU A 38 30.69 9.55 14.66
CA GLU A 38 31.76 9.70 15.65
C GLU A 38 31.88 11.16 16.12
N LEU A 39 31.42 12.12 15.33
CA LEU A 39 31.62 13.54 15.58
C LEU A 39 30.38 14.27 16.15
N PRO A 40 30.57 15.31 17.00
CA PRO A 40 29.47 16.07 17.59
C PRO A 40 28.67 16.86 16.52
N PRO A 41 27.34 16.95 16.65
CA PRO A 41 26.49 17.77 15.78
C PRO A 41 26.44 19.24 16.21
N ASP A 42 27.25 19.67 17.19
CA ASP A 42 27.26 21.04 17.71
C ASP A 42 27.69 22.09 16.67
N ALA A 43 28.14 21.65 15.49
CA ALA A 43 28.41 22.54 14.35
C ALA A 43 27.14 23.15 13.72
N PHE A 44 25.96 22.59 13.95
CA PHE A 44 24.70 23.16 13.47
C PHE A 44 24.32 24.41 14.26
N SER A 45 24.30 25.57 13.60
CA SER A 45 23.90 26.84 14.19
C SER A 45 22.39 27.06 14.03
N GLN A 46 21.68 26.96 15.16
CA GLN A 46 20.27 27.35 15.23
C GLN A 46 20.07 28.82 14.84
N ASP A 47 21.04 29.67 15.16
CA ASP A 47 20.91 31.10 15.06
C ASP A 47 20.99 31.56 13.60
N ARG A 48 21.85 30.91 12.81
CA ARG A 48 21.88 31.04 11.34
C ARG A 48 20.67 30.39 10.69
N ALA A 49 20.36 29.13 11.01
CA ALA A 49 19.26 28.42 10.35
C ALA A 49 17.88 29.01 10.64
N PHE A 50 17.62 29.49 11.86
CA PHE A 50 16.33 30.10 12.19
C PHE A 50 16.30 31.60 11.87
N GLY A 51 17.43 32.30 12.05
CA GLY A 51 17.50 33.76 11.99
C GLY A 51 16.98 34.39 13.28
N THR A 52 17.09 35.72 13.37
CA THR A 52 16.46 36.51 14.43
C THR A 52 15.59 37.61 13.82
N VAL A 53 14.73 38.23 14.64
CA VAL A 53 13.88 39.34 14.17
C VAL A 53 14.71 40.57 13.77
N ARG A 54 15.87 40.76 14.41
CA ARG A 54 16.79 41.89 14.15
C ARG A 54 17.83 41.60 13.09
N ASP A 55 18.27 40.35 12.98
CA ASP A 55 19.32 39.92 12.07
C ASP A 55 18.79 38.71 11.28
N LYS A 56 18.20 39.02 10.12
CA LYS A 56 17.64 38.05 9.18
C LYS A 56 18.73 37.75 8.16
N ASP A 57 19.66 36.86 8.52
CA ASP A 57 20.53 36.23 7.54
C ASP A 57 19.65 35.75 6.37
N PRO A 58 19.91 36.14 5.11
CA PRO A 58 19.07 35.79 3.96
C PRO A 58 18.82 34.28 3.85
N GLY A 59 19.79 33.45 4.26
CA GLY A 59 19.71 31.98 4.22
C GLY A 59 18.95 31.37 5.39
N SER A 60 18.56 32.19 6.37
CA SER A 60 17.79 31.76 7.53
C SER A 60 16.32 31.55 7.21
N LEU A 61 15.62 30.74 8.01
CA LEU A 61 14.18 30.55 7.85
C LEU A 61 13.38 31.87 7.84
N GLN A 62 13.75 32.84 8.68
CA GLN A 62 13.06 34.13 8.72
C GLN A 62 13.45 35.05 7.55
N GLY A 63 14.69 34.97 7.05
CA GLY A 63 15.15 35.66 5.85
C GLY A 63 14.44 35.13 4.60
N LEU A 64 14.57 33.83 4.34
CA LEU A 64 13.91 33.15 3.23
C LEU A 64 12.41 33.41 3.16
N TYR A 65 11.72 33.39 4.31
CA TYR A 65 10.28 33.64 4.36
C TYR A 65 9.91 35.10 4.04
N ALA A 66 10.79 36.06 4.36
CA ALA A 66 10.57 37.47 4.10
C ALA A 66 10.93 37.84 2.64
N ASP A 67 12.02 37.30 2.12
CA ASP A 67 12.59 37.70 0.84
C ASP A 67 11.94 36.97 -0.35
N PHE A 68 11.43 35.75 -0.12
CA PHE A 68 10.76 34.94 -1.14
C PHE A 68 9.32 34.65 -0.71
N PRO A 69 8.37 35.61 -0.77
CA PRO A 69 7.01 35.41 -0.26
C PRO A 69 6.18 34.42 -1.08
N ASP A 70 6.29 34.48 -2.41
CA ASP A 70 5.73 33.49 -3.34
C ASP A 70 6.79 32.42 -3.64
N ARG A 71 6.48 31.18 -3.31
CA ARG A 71 7.35 30.02 -3.50
C ARG A 71 6.59 28.90 -4.19
N SER A 72 5.52 29.25 -4.90
CA SER A 72 4.70 28.30 -5.64
C SER A 72 5.56 27.66 -6.73
N PRO A 73 5.46 26.34 -6.97
CA PRO A 73 6.30 25.65 -7.94
C PRO A 73 6.29 26.31 -9.32
N GLY A 74 7.47 26.62 -9.86
CA GLY A 74 7.62 27.25 -11.19
C GLY A 74 7.33 28.75 -11.24
N SER A 75 6.92 29.37 -10.13
CA SER A 75 6.74 30.83 -10.04
C SER A 75 8.07 31.59 -10.17
N PRO A 76 8.05 32.89 -10.51
CA PRO A 76 9.25 33.72 -10.48
C PRO A 76 9.92 33.75 -9.09
N GLY A 77 9.15 33.67 -8.01
CA GLY A 77 9.70 33.63 -6.65
C GLY A 77 10.36 32.29 -6.30
N ASP A 78 9.82 31.16 -6.80
CA ASP A 78 10.48 29.84 -6.71
C ASP A 78 11.80 29.81 -7.51
N GLN A 79 11.83 30.43 -8.69
CA GLN A 79 13.04 30.54 -9.51
C GLN A 79 14.10 31.42 -8.83
N ALA A 80 13.71 32.58 -8.28
CA ALA A 80 14.61 33.44 -7.53
C ALA A 80 15.18 32.73 -6.28
N LEU A 81 14.36 31.94 -5.59
CA LEU A 81 14.81 31.11 -4.47
C LEU A 81 15.77 30.00 -4.94
N ALA A 82 15.52 29.39 -6.10
CA ALA A 82 16.44 28.41 -6.68
C ALA A 82 17.80 29.03 -7.02
N ASP A 83 17.79 30.25 -7.58
CA ASP A 83 19.01 31.01 -7.89
C ASP A 83 19.79 31.33 -6.62
N TYR A 84 19.10 31.84 -5.59
CA TYR A 84 19.70 32.09 -4.28
C TYR A 84 20.33 30.84 -3.67
N VAL A 85 19.63 29.70 -3.69
CA VAL A 85 20.16 28.42 -3.18
C VAL A 85 21.39 27.97 -3.99
N ALA A 86 21.38 28.14 -5.32
CA ALA A 86 22.51 27.79 -6.16
C ALA A 86 23.75 28.67 -5.84
N GLU A 87 23.54 29.96 -5.65
CA GLU A 87 24.59 30.92 -5.28
C GLU A 87 25.17 30.63 -3.89
N ASP A 88 24.34 30.41 -2.87
CA ASP A 88 24.79 30.09 -1.51
C ASP A 88 25.58 28.78 -1.47
N LEU A 89 25.13 27.75 -2.19
CA LEU A 89 25.83 26.47 -2.27
C LEU A 89 27.17 26.59 -3.01
N ALA A 90 27.25 27.43 -4.05
CA ALA A 90 28.47 27.67 -4.82
C ALA A 90 29.48 28.57 -4.07
N ALA A 91 29.01 29.37 -3.11
CA ALA A 91 29.88 30.26 -2.36
C ALA A 91 30.99 29.48 -1.62
N PRO A 92 32.24 29.95 -1.65
CA PRO A 92 33.34 29.31 -0.93
C PRO A 92 33.13 29.39 0.59
N TRP A 93 33.87 28.58 1.35
CA TRP A 93 33.79 28.62 2.82
C TRP A 93 34.36 29.93 3.39
N ALA A 94 35.49 30.38 2.84
CA ALA A 94 36.08 31.67 3.14
C ALA A 94 36.37 32.45 1.85
N GLU A 95 36.46 33.77 1.97
CA GLU A 95 36.80 34.65 0.86
C GLU A 95 38.18 34.28 0.28
N GLY A 96 38.26 34.13 -1.05
CA GLY A 96 39.47 33.71 -1.76
C GLY A 96 39.71 32.19 -1.84
N GLU A 97 38.87 31.37 -1.19
CA GLU A 97 38.93 29.91 -1.36
C GLU A 97 38.18 29.44 -2.62
N ARG A 98 38.48 28.22 -3.07
CA ARG A 98 37.73 27.60 -4.17
C ARG A 98 36.36 27.10 -3.68
N PRO A 99 35.32 27.12 -4.53
CA PRO A 99 34.04 26.49 -4.22
C PRO A 99 34.21 25.04 -3.79
N THR A 100 33.66 24.69 -2.62
CA THR A 100 33.69 23.30 -2.12
C THR A 100 32.69 22.40 -2.85
N PHE A 101 31.57 22.98 -3.27
CA PHE A 101 30.53 22.29 -4.02
C PHE A 101 30.59 22.70 -5.49
N THR A 102 30.44 21.71 -6.37
CA THR A 102 30.11 21.94 -7.78
C THR A 102 28.60 21.99 -7.92
N VAL A 103 28.05 23.13 -8.32
CA VAL A 103 26.61 23.34 -8.43
C VAL A 103 26.16 23.22 -9.88
N ARG A 104 25.07 22.46 -10.09
CA ARG A 104 24.36 22.34 -11.36
C ARG A 104 22.89 22.68 -11.16
N LYS A 105 22.37 23.57 -12.00
CA LYS A 105 20.95 23.92 -12.08
C LYS A 105 20.36 23.28 -13.32
N THR A 106 19.18 22.68 -13.21
CA THR A 106 18.46 22.06 -14.34
C THR A 106 16.99 22.39 -14.22
N THR A 107 16.36 22.83 -15.30
CA THR A 107 14.93 23.17 -15.33
C THR A 107 14.25 22.23 -16.33
N ASP A 108 13.13 21.64 -15.93
CA ASP A 108 12.35 20.75 -16.79
C ASP A 108 11.41 21.52 -17.72
N ASP A 109 10.73 20.79 -18.60
CA ASP A 109 9.80 21.36 -19.59
C ASP A 109 8.59 22.06 -18.94
N ASP A 110 8.26 21.68 -17.69
CA ASP A 110 7.16 22.28 -16.92
C ASP A 110 7.63 23.49 -16.08
N GLY A 111 8.90 23.88 -16.21
CA GLY A 111 9.49 25.05 -15.53
C GLY A 111 9.95 24.80 -14.10
N TYR A 112 10.03 23.54 -13.66
CA TYR A 112 10.53 23.17 -12.34
C TYR A 112 12.05 23.09 -12.33
N THR A 113 12.68 23.97 -11.57
CA THR A 113 14.13 24.00 -11.42
C THR A 113 14.58 23.05 -10.30
N THR A 114 15.63 22.27 -10.53
CA THR A 114 16.34 21.50 -9.50
C THR A 114 17.77 21.99 -9.40
N VAL A 115 18.23 22.24 -8.17
CA VAL A 115 19.62 22.64 -7.87
C VAL A 115 20.32 21.46 -7.21
N VAL A 116 21.42 21.00 -7.81
CA VAL A 116 22.24 19.89 -7.33
C VAL A 116 23.63 20.41 -7.04
N ALA A 117 24.04 20.39 -5.77
CA ALA A 117 25.39 20.73 -5.34
C ALA A 117 26.12 19.45 -4.92
N THR A 118 27.22 19.15 -5.61
CA THR A 118 28.01 17.93 -5.38
C THR A 118 29.34 18.27 -4.74
N ARG A 119 29.63 17.62 -3.62
CA ARG A 119 30.92 17.68 -2.94
C ARG A 119 31.60 16.31 -3.01
N PRO A 120 32.69 16.19 -3.79
CA PRO A 120 33.43 14.94 -3.90
C PRO A 120 33.93 14.45 -2.53
N GLY A 121 33.73 13.16 -2.26
CA GLY A 121 34.33 12.47 -1.13
C GLY A 121 35.46 11.55 -1.56
N LYS A 122 36.00 10.79 -0.61
CA LYS A 122 37.04 9.77 -0.88
C LYS A 122 36.51 8.58 -1.71
N SER A 123 35.20 8.43 -1.83
CA SER A 123 34.52 7.38 -2.59
C SER A 123 33.57 7.96 -3.63
N ALA A 124 33.40 7.22 -4.73
CA ALA A 124 32.38 7.48 -5.75
C ALA A 124 30.95 7.18 -5.26
N ARG A 125 30.80 6.48 -4.14
CA ARG A 125 29.50 6.27 -3.48
C ARG A 125 28.92 7.58 -2.98
N ARG A 126 27.60 7.72 -3.00
CA ARG A 126 26.90 8.98 -2.73
C ARG A 126 25.99 8.91 -1.52
N ILE A 127 25.95 9.99 -0.75
CA ILE A 127 24.89 10.28 0.23
C ILE A 127 24.20 11.53 -0.24
N VAL A 128 22.88 11.50 -0.28
CA VAL A 128 22.07 12.61 -0.75
C VAL A 128 21.29 13.21 0.41
N VAL A 129 21.31 14.53 0.53
CA VAL A 129 20.33 15.27 1.33
C VAL A 129 19.46 16.06 0.37
N LEU A 130 18.15 15.83 0.43
CA LEU A 130 17.19 16.45 -0.46
C LEU A 130 16.17 17.24 0.36
N ALA A 131 15.87 18.46 -0.05
CA ALA A 131 14.78 19.25 0.51
C ALA A 131 14.01 19.94 -0.62
N ASP A 132 12.70 19.98 -0.49
CA ASP A 132 11.86 20.78 -1.37
C ASP A 132 11.79 22.23 -0.85
N ARG A 133 11.81 23.20 -1.77
CA ARG A 133 11.75 24.64 -1.45
C ARG A 133 10.34 25.23 -1.60
N ASP A 134 9.43 24.54 -2.30
CA ASP A 134 8.00 24.86 -2.30
C ASP A 134 7.48 24.79 -0.87
N SER A 135 6.80 25.85 -0.48
CA SER A 135 6.30 25.97 0.89
C SER A 135 5.14 26.94 1.00
N ARG A 136 4.08 26.48 1.67
CA ARG A 136 2.89 27.28 2.02
C ARG A 136 3.05 28.03 3.34
N GLY A 137 4.21 27.93 3.97
CA GLY A 137 4.51 28.61 5.22
C GLY A 137 5.90 28.30 5.77
N ARG A 138 6.23 28.93 6.91
CA ARG A 138 7.56 28.80 7.55
C ARG A 138 7.94 27.37 7.93
N ALA A 139 6.96 26.53 8.28
CA ALA A 139 7.25 25.16 8.70
C ALA A 139 7.86 24.32 7.57
N GLU A 140 7.33 24.41 6.34
CA GLU A 140 7.86 23.67 5.19
C GLU A 140 9.21 24.25 4.72
N LEU A 141 9.31 25.58 4.66
CA LEU A 141 10.55 26.28 4.29
C LEU A 141 11.73 26.00 5.25
N SER A 142 11.45 25.48 6.45
CA SER A 142 12.50 25.09 7.39
C SER A 142 13.38 23.96 6.86
N ALA A 143 12.88 23.15 5.93
CA ALA A 143 13.66 22.14 5.22
C ALA A 143 14.83 22.80 4.45
N THR A 144 14.54 23.82 3.65
CA THR A 144 15.53 24.59 2.88
C THR A 144 16.51 25.30 3.79
N ALA A 145 16.04 25.95 4.86
CA ALA A 145 16.94 26.63 5.82
C ALA A 145 17.93 25.65 6.50
N VAL A 146 17.48 24.44 6.84
CA VAL A 146 18.36 23.38 7.37
C VAL A 146 19.29 22.85 6.28
N LEU A 147 18.83 22.71 5.04
CA LEU A 147 19.65 22.27 3.91
C LEU A 147 20.87 23.19 3.73
N LEU A 148 20.65 24.51 3.73
CA LEU A 148 21.71 25.52 3.60
C LEU A 148 22.69 25.49 4.78
N GLU A 149 22.18 25.47 6.02
CA GLU A 149 23.05 25.37 7.20
C GLU A 149 23.83 24.04 7.24
N LEU A 150 23.22 22.93 6.79
CA LEU A 150 23.89 21.65 6.66
C LEU A 150 25.00 21.72 5.61
N ALA A 151 24.74 22.29 4.43
CA ALA A 151 25.75 22.48 3.40
C ALA A 151 26.92 23.29 3.93
N ARG A 152 26.65 24.41 4.63
CA ARG A 152 27.66 25.23 5.30
C ARG A 152 28.52 24.41 6.28
N VAL A 153 27.90 23.60 7.13
CA VAL A 153 28.61 22.71 8.07
C VAL A 153 29.53 21.73 7.34
N TYR A 154 29.12 21.22 6.17
CA TYR A 154 29.91 20.28 5.38
C TYR A 154 30.92 20.91 4.43
N LYS A 155 30.90 22.23 4.20
CA LYS A 155 31.97 22.92 3.45
C LYS A 155 33.34 22.74 4.11
N SER A 156 33.40 22.70 5.45
CA SER A 156 34.64 22.61 6.23
C SER A 156 34.97 21.21 6.78
N ARG A 157 34.22 20.16 6.42
CA ARG A 157 34.37 18.82 7.03
C ARG A 157 34.73 17.76 6.00
N ASP A 158 35.75 16.96 6.17
CA ASP A 158 35.98 15.83 5.25
C ASP A 158 34.82 14.83 5.23
N VAL A 159 34.56 14.26 4.05
CA VAL A 159 33.55 13.22 3.85
C VAL A 159 34.17 12.00 3.18
N ASN A 160 33.80 10.81 3.67
CA ASN A 160 34.26 9.55 3.09
C ASN A 160 33.56 9.25 1.76
N LYS A 161 32.27 9.58 1.66
CA LYS A 161 31.43 9.41 0.48
C LYS A 161 31.10 10.77 -0.12
N THR A 162 30.81 10.78 -1.42
CA THR A 162 30.40 12.00 -2.11
C THR A 162 29.08 12.50 -1.54
N LEU A 163 29.06 13.73 -1.03
CA LEU A 163 27.86 14.36 -0.49
C LEU A 163 27.17 15.14 -1.60
N VAL A 164 25.89 14.85 -1.82
CA VAL A 164 25.05 15.54 -2.80
C VAL A 164 23.94 16.26 -2.05
N ILE A 165 23.84 17.57 -2.25
CA ILE A 165 22.77 18.41 -1.72
C ILE A 165 21.83 18.71 -2.88
N VAL A 166 20.55 18.44 -2.70
CA VAL A 166 19.52 18.60 -3.74
C VAL A 166 18.42 19.49 -3.22
N SER A 167 18.16 20.58 -3.92
CA SER A 167 17.01 21.47 -3.69
C SER A 167 16.04 21.30 -4.85
N THR A 168 14.86 20.76 -4.56
CA THR A 168 13.78 20.49 -5.52
C THR A 168 12.63 21.47 -5.35
N THR A 169 11.68 21.42 -6.28
CA THR A 169 10.36 22.06 -6.17
C THR A 169 9.30 21.10 -6.68
N GLY A 170 8.03 21.45 -6.48
CA GLY A 170 6.90 20.66 -6.95
C GLY A 170 6.41 19.61 -5.94
N ALA A 171 6.80 19.68 -4.67
CA ALA A 171 6.22 18.86 -3.61
C ALA A 171 4.69 18.95 -3.56
N SER A 172 4.10 20.16 -3.72
CA SER A 172 2.64 20.33 -3.78
C SER A 172 1.98 19.80 -5.07
N LYS A 173 2.78 19.49 -6.10
CA LYS A 173 2.34 19.01 -7.42
C LYS A 173 2.69 17.53 -7.66
N GLY A 174 2.92 16.76 -6.59
CA GLY A 174 3.20 15.33 -6.70
C GLY A 174 4.69 14.98 -6.76
N PHE A 175 5.51 15.80 -6.12
CA PHE A 175 6.96 15.61 -5.96
C PHE A 175 7.69 15.53 -7.30
N GLN A 176 7.32 16.40 -8.24
CA GLN A 176 7.83 16.34 -9.62
C GLN A 176 9.36 16.47 -9.68
N GLY A 177 9.94 17.51 -9.09
CA GLY A 177 11.39 17.72 -9.11
C GLY A 177 12.16 16.56 -8.46
N ALA A 178 11.67 16.03 -7.33
CA ALA A 178 12.29 14.87 -6.68
C ALA A 178 12.21 13.59 -7.51
N ARG A 179 11.10 13.36 -8.23
CA ARG A 179 10.94 12.20 -9.11
C ARG A 179 11.83 12.28 -10.33
N GLU A 180 11.87 13.45 -10.97
CA GLU A 180 12.73 13.67 -12.13
C GLU A 180 14.20 13.48 -11.72
N TRP A 181 14.63 14.12 -10.63
CA TRP A 181 15.96 13.91 -10.07
C TRP A 181 16.24 12.42 -9.81
N ALA A 182 15.33 11.71 -9.14
CA ALA A 182 15.50 10.29 -8.82
C ALA A 182 15.60 9.41 -10.07
N ARG A 183 14.88 9.74 -11.15
CA ARG A 183 14.98 9.06 -12.46
C ARG A 183 16.34 9.28 -13.10
N THR A 184 16.87 10.51 -13.04
CA THR A 184 18.21 10.81 -13.60
C THR A 184 19.33 10.14 -12.82
N GLU A 185 19.13 9.89 -11.53
CA GLU A 185 20.10 9.21 -10.65
C GLU A 185 19.83 7.71 -10.53
N ALA A 186 18.88 7.16 -11.29
CA ALA A 186 18.56 5.74 -11.25
C ALA A 186 19.80 4.90 -11.64
N GLY A 187 20.21 3.99 -10.74
CA GLY A 187 21.39 3.16 -10.93
C GLY A 187 22.71 3.79 -10.46
N ALA A 188 22.71 5.06 -10.02
CA ALA A 188 23.87 5.65 -9.37
C ALA A 188 24.18 4.95 -8.02
N PRO A 189 25.44 4.91 -7.55
CA PRO A 189 25.84 4.24 -6.32
C PRO A 189 25.45 5.06 -5.07
N VAL A 190 24.16 5.29 -4.87
CA VAL A 190 23.58 6.03 -3.75
C VAL A 190 23.34 5.09 -2.56
N ASP A 191 23.99 5.36 -1.43
CA ASP A 191 23.82 4.58 -0.20
C ASP A 191 22.59 4.98 0.62
N GLY A 192 22.14 6.22 0.48
CA GLY A 192 20.99 6.74 1.20
C GLY A 192 20.63 8.15 0.76
N VAL A 193 19.33 8.40 0.67
CA VAL A 193 18.74 9.72 0.46
C VAL A 193 18.02 10.13 1.74
N LEU A 194 18.51 11.16 2.40
CA LEU A 194 17.85 11.81 3.53
C LEU A 194 16.98 12.96 2.99
N VAL A 195 15.69 12.74 2.93
CA VAL A 195 14.72 13.78 2.57
C VAL A 195 14.39 14.59 3.83
N LEU A 196 14.52 15.90 3.74
CA LEU A 196 14.15 16.83 4.80
C LEU A 196 12.74 17.34 4.54
N GLY A 197 11.82 17.02 5.44
CA GLY A 197 10.51 17.67 5.49
C GLY A 197 10.55 18.89 6.39
N ASP A 198 9.41 19.19 7.01
CA ASP A 198 9.34 20.20 8.06
C ASP A 198 10.23 19.82 9.25
N LEU A 199 11.06 20.76 9.74
CA LEU A 199 11.95 20.56 10.88
C LEU A 199 11.69 21.58 12.01
N ALA A 200 10.72 22.47 11.85
CA ALA A 200 10.48 23.58 12.77
C ALA A 200 9.08 23.60 13.40
N SER A 201 8.12 22.85 12.88
CA SER A 201 6.72 22.87 13.29
C SER A 201 6.55 22.57 14.79
N ASN A 202 5.62 23.28 15.42
CA ASN A 202 5.16 22.96 16.76
C ASN A 202 4.26 21.72 16.80
N ASP A 203 3.57 21.42 15.71
CA ASP A 203 2.64 20.30 15.61
C ASP A 203 3.38 19.01 15.30
N LEU A 204 3.92 18.38 16.34
CA LEU A 204 4.63 17.10 16.20
C LEU A 204 3.67 15.96 15.82
N ARG A 205 4.02 15.22 14.78
CA ARG A 205 3.35 13.97 14.42
C ARG A 205 4.37 12.87 14.15
N LYS A 206 4.20 11.74 14.81
CA LYS A 206 5.04 10.55 14.62
C LYS A 206 4.46 9.66 13.50
N PRO A 207 5.29 8.87 12.80
CA PRO A 207 6.75 8.78 12.92
C PRO A 207 7.47 10.01 12.38
N TRP A 208 8.55 10.44 13.05
CA TRP A 208 9.42 11.52 12.58
C TRP A 208 10.42 11.07 11.52
N VAL A 209 10.66 9.76 11.44
CA VAL A 209 11.49 9.11 10.43
C VAL A 209 10.58 8.19 9.62
N VAL A 210 10.30 8.56 8.38
CA VAL A 210 9.34 7.87 7.51
C VAL A 210 10.11 7.13 6.42
N SER A 211 9.94 5.81 6.36
CA SER A 211 10.59 4.92 5.38
C SER A 211 9.59 4.24 4.44
N TRP A 212 8.36 4.75 4.37
CA TRP A 212 7.32 4.22 3.50
C TRP A 212 7.60 4.50 2.04
N THR A 213 7.30 3.52 1.20
CA THR A 213 7.52 3.57 -0.24
C THR A 213 6.18 3.41 -0.97
N GLY A 214 6.08 3.92 -2.20
CA GLY A 214 4.93 3.69 -3.07
C GLY A 214 4.90 2.30 -3.71
N THR A 215 5.79 1.40 -3.29
CA THR A 215 5.95 0.05 -3.85
C THR A 215 6.02 -0.99 -2.74
N PRO A 216 5.82 -2.29 -3.01
CA PRO A 216 6.01 -3.33 -1.99
C PRO A 216 7.46 -3.46 -1.48
N ARG A 217 8.44 -2.83 -2.16
CA ARG A 217 9.85 -2.89 -1.78
C ARG A 217 10.09 -1.95 -0.60
N ALA A 218 10.68 -2.47 0.47
CA ALA A 218 11.04 -1.66 1.63
C ALA A 218 12.41 -1.01 1.46
N VAL A 219 12.58 0.10 2.15
CA VAL A 219 13.89 0.75 2.32
C VAL A 219 14.80 -0.13 3.17
N PRO A 220 16.12 -0.17 2.91
CA PRO A 220 17.05 -0.93 3.74
C PRO A 220 16.92 -0.55 5.22
N LEU A 221 16.65 -1.53 6.08
CA LEU A 221 16.39 -1.27 7.50
C LEU A 221 17.58 -0.63 8.22
N GLY A 222 18.80 -0.87 7.74
CA GLY A 222 20.01 -0.20 8.24
C GLY A 222 19.97 1.32 8.06
N LEU A 223 19.47 1.81 6.93
CA LEU A 223 19.30 3.24 6.64
C LEU A 223 18.30 3.86 7.61
N GLU A 224 17.09 3.28 7.71
CA GLU A 224 16.04 3.77 8.63
C GLU A 224 16.55 3.83 10.08
N ARG A 225 17.20 2.77 10.55
CA ARG A 225 17.71 2.69 11.92
C ARG A 225 18.83 3.69 12.17
N THR A 226 19.68 3.96 11.18
CA THR A 226 20.75 4.96 11.27
C THR A 226 20.17 6.36 11.49
N VAL A 227 19.15 6.73 10.72
CA VAL A 227 18.46 8.01 10.88
C VAL A 227 17.68 8.06 12.21
N GLN A 228 16.94 6.99 12.56
CA GLN A 228 16.23 6.91 13.85
C GLN A 228 17.19 7.03 15.04
N ALA A 229 18.38 6.42 14.98
CA ALA A 229 19.38 6.52 16.04
C ALA A 229 19.92 7.95 16.17
N ALA A 230 20.14 8.65 15.05
CA ALA A 230 20.57 10.04 15.05
C ALA A 230 19.50 10.95 15.70
N VAL A 231 18.23 10.80 15.31
CA VAL A 231 17.10 11.55 15.87
C VAL A 231 16.89 11.24 17.35
N ARG A 232 16.94 9.97 17.76
CA ARG A 232 16.76 9.55 19.14
C ARG A 232 17.81 10.16 20.07
N ARG A 233 19.06 10.29 19.62
CA ARG A 233 20.12 10.89 20.42
C ARG A 233 19.90 12.39 20.67
N GLU A 234 19.33 13.12 19.71
CA GLU A 234 19.07 14.57 19.84
C GLU A 234 17.74 14.87 20.54
N THR A 235 16.69 14.13 20.20
CA THR A 235 15.36 14.34 20.79
C THR A 235 15.19 13.71 22.16
N ARG A 236 16.05 12.75 22.52
CA ARG A 236 15.91 11.85 23.69
C ARG A 236 14.56 11.14 23.74
N ALA A 237 13.88 11.01 22.60
CA ALA A 237 12.58 10.38 22.45
C ALA A 237 12.62 9.33 21.34
N ASP A 238 11.72 8.35 21.41
CA ASP A 238 11.53 7.42 20.30
C ASP A 238 10.96 8.18 19.08
N PRO A 239 11.63 8.15 17.91
CA PRO A 239 11.14 8.76 16.67
C PRO A 239 9.77 8.23 16.20
N GLY A 240 9.25 7.17 16.83
CA GLY A 240 7.94 6.60 16.53
C GLY A 240 8.02 5.43 15.56
N GLY A 241 9.03 4.57 15.71
CA GLY A 241 9.21 3.43 14.82
C GLY A 241 7.92 2.60 14.68
N PRO A 242 7.53 2.21 13.45
CA PRO A 242 6.24 1.61 13.21
C PRO A 242 6.10 0.25 13.90
N HIS A 243 4.94 -0.03 14.47
CA HIS A 243 4.63 -1.36 15.03
C HIS A 243 4.54 -2.41 13.92
N ALA A 244 4.78 -3.68 14.25
CA ALA A 244 4.76 -4.78 13.29
C ALA A 244 3.46 -4.86 12.45
N LEU A 245 2.30 -4.61 13.07
CA LEU A 245 1.02 -4.56 12.36
C LEU A 245 0.94 -3.39 11.37
N GLY A 246 1.42 -2.20 11.76
CA GLY A 246 1.47 -1.04 10.88
C GLY A 246 2.41 -1.26 9.68
N GLN A 247 3.56 -1.90 9.92
CA GLN A 247 4.48 -2.32 8.85
C GLN A 247 3.84 -3.33 7.90
N TRP A 248 3.07 -4.30 8.42
CA TRP A 248 2.34 -5.25 7.58
C TRP A 248 1.33 -4.55 6.69
N VAL A 249 0.52 -3.65 7.25
CA VAL A 249 -0.50 -2.90 6.50
C VAL A 249 0.16 -2.03 5.43
N ARG A 250 1.21 -1.27 5.77
CA ARG A 250 1.95 -0.42 4.82
C ARG A 250 2.64 -1.19 3.70
N ARG A 251 3.03 -2.45 3.94
CA ARG A 251 3.59 -3.33 2.91
C ARG A 251 2.51 -4.02 2.07
N ALA A 252 1.37 -4.36 2.66
CA ALA A 252 0.22 -4.95 1.98
C ALA A 252 -0.43 -3.96 1.01
N LEU A 253 -0.54 -2.70 1.44
CA LEU A 253 -1.09 -1.59 0.69
C LEU A 253 -0.02 -0.48 0.62
N PRO A 254 0.93 -0.57 -0.33
CA PRO A 254 2.04 0.36 -0.42
C PRO A 254 1.55 1.74 -0.86
N VAL A 255 1.29 2.58 0.13
CA VAL A 255 0.84 3.96 -0.02
C VAL A 255 1.71 4.84 0.86
N THR A 256 2.15 5.94 0.26
CA THR A 256 2.88 7.00 0.94
C THR A 256 2.49 8.34 0.33
N LEU A 257 2.34 9.36 1.16
CA LEU A 257 1.94 10.72 0.75
C LEU A 257 3.10 11.71 0.77
N SER A 258 4.34 11.23 0.96
CA SER A 258 5.52 12.08 1.11
C SER A 258 6.65 11.73 0.16
N GLU A 259 7.53 12.71 -0.02
CA GLU A 259 8.53 12.81 -1.09
C GLU A 259 9.52 11.64 -1.18
N GLN A 260 9.94 11.07 -0.03
CA GLN A 260 10.81 9.89 -0.02
C GLN A 260 10.17 8.69 -0.73
N GLY A 261 8.84 8.64 -0.75
CA GLY A 261 8.09 7.61 -1.45
C GLY A 261 8.26 7.65 -2.95
N ALA A 262 8.36 8.86 -3.50
CA ALA A 262 8.52 9.11 -4.91
C ALA A 262 9.94 8.75 -5.39
N ILE A 263 10.94 9.07 -4.57
CA ILE A 263 12.35 8.69 -4.79
C ILE A 263 12.52 7.17 -4.67
N ALA A 264 11.90 6.54 -3.67
CA ALA A 264 11.98 5.10 -3.47
C ALA A 264 11.27 4.29 -4.57
N ALA A 265 10.29 4.89 -5.26
CA ALA A 265 9.63 4.25 -6.40
C ALA A 265 10.58 4.04 -7.59
N GLU A 266 11.58 4.91 -7.75
CA GLU A 266 12.65 4.79 -8.76
C GLU A 266 13.81 3.88 -8.29
N GLY A 267 13.69 3.28 -7.10
CA GLY A 267 14.62 2.28 -6.58
C GLY A 267 15.74 2.82 -5.69
N LEU A 268 15.77 4.12 -5.41
CA LEU A 268 16.75 4.73 -4.52
C LEU A 268 16.36 4.55 -3.03
N PRO A 269 17.31 4.29 -2.12
CA PRO A 269 17.02 4.09 -0.70
C PRO A 269 16.78 5.43 -0.01
N ALA A 270 15.51 5.83 0.17
CA ALA A 270 15.14 7.14 0.69
C ALA A 270 14.36 7.11 2.01
N VAL A 271 14.70 8.02 2.93
CA VAL A 271 14.01 8.18 4.22
C VAL A 271 13.72 9.65 4.45
N LEU A 272 12.51 9.96 4.90
CA LEU A 272 12.12 11.31 5.28
C LEU A 272 12.36 11.54 6.77
N LEU A 273 12.95 12.69 7.10
CA LEU A 273 13.02 13.27 8.44
C LEU A 273 12.07 14.47 8.51
N SER A 274 11.02 14.39 9.32
CA SER A 274 9.99 15.43 9.42
C SER A 274 9.38 15.49 10.82
N ALA A 275 9.26 16.68 11.41
CA ALA A 275 8.64 16.91 12.70
C ALA A 275 7.12 16.63 12.67
N SER A 276 6.47 16.93 11.54
CA SER A 276 5.05 16.63 11.25
C SER A 276 4.84 15.28 10.56
N GLY A 277 5.86 14.43 10.48
CA GLY A 277 5.79 13.11 9.88
C GLY A 277 5.45 13.13 8.39
N GLU A 278 4.72 12.10 7.93
CA GLU A 278 4.41 11.86 6.50
C GLU A 278 3.46 12.90 5.90
N LEU A 279 2.55 13.48 6.68
CA LEU A 279 1.54 14.41 6.16
C LEU A 279 2.09 15.82 5.91
N GLY A 280 3.25 16.12 6.48
CA GLY A 280 3.78 17.47 6.59
C GLY A 280 2.95 18.37 7.50
N PRO A 281 3.37 19.63 7.70
CA PRO A 281 2.69 20.57 8.57
C PRO A 281 1.38 21.05 7.95
N LYS A 282 0.47 21.58 8.78
CA LYS A 282 -0.68 22.33 8.27
C LYS A 282 -0.22 23.67 7.69
N GLU A 283 -1.02 24.23 6.80
CA GLU A 283 -0.79 25.59 6.29
C GLU A 283 -0.79 26.59 7.46
N GLY A 284 0.18 27.52 7.46
CA GLY A 284 0.35 28.48 8.55
C GLY A 284 0.81 27.89 9.89
N ALA A 285 1.24 26.63 9.96
CA ALA A 285 1.73 26.02 11.19
C ALA A 285 2.83 26.87 11.85
N THR A 286 2.70 27.05 13.16
CA THR A 286 3.68 27.84 13.93
C THR A 286 5.00 27.09 14.03
N VAL A 287 6.10 27.85 13.99
CA VAL A 287 7.47 27.32 14.06
C VAL A 287 8.12 27.63 15.39
N TYR A 288 9.02 26.75 15.81
CA TYR A 288 9.75 26.91 17.06
C TYR A 288 11.26 26.72 16.88
N ARG A 289 12.00 27.74 17.32
CA ARG A 289 13.46 27.83 17.15
C ARG A 289 14.21 26.61 17.72
N LYS A 290 13.83 26.18 18.92
CA LYS A 290 14.45 25.01 19.57
C LYS A 290 14.12 23.70 18.83
N ARG A 291 12.97 23.63 18.14
CA ARG A 291 12.60 22.48 17.31
C ARG A 291 13.54 22.35 16.12
N LEU A 292 13.73 23.46 15.40
CA LEU A 292 14.66 23.55 14.27
C LEU A 292 16.07 23.13 14.68
N ARG A 293 16.54 23.57 15.85
CA ARG A 293 17.84 23.14 16.39
C ARG A 293 17.94 21.64 16.58
N VAL A 294 16.95 21.02 17.23
CA VAL A 294 16.99 19.58 17.54
C VAL A 294 16.95 18.75 16.27
N PHE A 295 16.06 19.08 15.33
CA PHE A 295 15.93 18.36 14.08
C PHE A 295 17.09 18.65 13.10
N GLY A 296 17.60 19.88 13.03
CA GLY A 296 18.79 20.22 12.26
C GLY A 296 20.06 19.50 12.76
N ARG A 297 20.27 19.45 14.09
CA ARG A 297 21.32 18.62 14.70
C ARG A 297 21.13 17.13 14.39
N SER A 298 19.88 16.66 14.34
CA SER A 298 19.56 15.28 13.96
C SER A 298 19.93 15.00 12.51
N ALA A 299 19.65 15.93 11.58
CA ALA A 299 20.03 15.81 10.18
C ALA A 299 21.56 15.76 10.00
N VAL A 300 22.31 16.67 10.63
CA VAL A 300 23.79 16.65 10.59
C VAL A 300 24.33 15.34 11.16
N ARG A 301 23.78 14.86 12.27
CA ARG A 301 24.19 13.56 12.83
C ARG A 301 23.82 12.39 11.92
N ALA A 302 22.67 12.44 11.26
CA ALA A 302 22.24 11.39 10.34
C ALA A 302 23.18 11.32 9.13
N VAL A 303 23.51 12.44 8.50
CA VAL A 303 24.46 12.49 7.37
C VAL A 303 25.83 11.94 7.78
N GLY A 304 26.38 12.38 8.93
CA GLY A 304 27.65 11.84 9.42
C GLY A 304 27.60 10.34 9.71
N ALA A 305 26.47 9.85 10.25
CA ALA A 305 26.30 8.42 10.51
C ALA A 305 26.15 7.59 9.22
N LEU A 306 25.62 8.18 8.14
CA LEU A 306 25.54 7.55 6.82
C LEU A 306 26.90 7.54 6.11
N ASP A 307 27.71 8.59 6.30
CA ASP A 307 29.06 8.70 5.75
C ASP A 307 29.97 7.60 6.28
N GLU A 308 29.85 7.32 7.58
CA GLU A 308 30.55 6.22 8.26
C GLU A 308 29.88 4.85 8.13
N ALA A 309 28.70 4.76 7.48
CA ALA A 309 27.97 3.49 7.38
C ALA A 309 28.60 2.54 6.35
N GLY A 310 28.91 1.31 6.78
CA GLY A 310 29.45 0.26 5.92
C GLY A 310 30.89 0.53 5.49
N ARG A 311 31.44 -0.31 4.61
CA ARG A 311 32.78 -0.07 4.03
C ARG A 311 32.67 1.00 2.96
N ARG A 312 33.63 1.93 2.95
CA ARG A 312 33.67 3.12 2.07
C ARG A 312 33.28 2.84 0.61
N ASP A 313 33.86 1.80 0.02
CA ASP A 313 33.72 1.49 -1.41
C ASP A 313 32.72 0.34 -1.68
N GLN A 314 31.89 -0.03 -0.69
CA GLN A 314 30.84 -1.04 -0.81
C GLN A 314 29.48 -0.44 -0.46
N PRO A 315 28.36 -1.00 -0.97
CA PRO A 315 27.04 -0.52 -0.58
C PRO A 315 26.82 -0.64 0.93
N ALA A 316 26.50 0.48 1.58
CA ALA A 316 26.41 0.57 3.04
C ALA A 316 25.40 -0.39 3.66
N PHE A 317 24.35 -0.74 2.90
CA PHE A 317 23.20 -1.52 3.36
C PHE A 317 22.83 -2.66 2.42
N ALA A 318 23.75 -3.16 1.58
CA ALA A 318 23.47 -4.28 0.65
C ALA A 318 22.93 -5.52 1.37
N ASP A 319 23.50 -5.85 2.53
CA ASP A 319 23.14 -7.04 3.31
C ASP A 319 22.07 -6.74 4.38
N ALA A 320 21.45 -5.55 4.35
CA ALA A 320 20.48 -5.19 5.36
C ALA A 320 19.22 -6.07 5.23
N PRO A 321 18.77 -6.70 6.33
CA PRO A 321 17.59 -7.56 6.30
C PRO A 321 16.36 -6.77 5.87
N SER A 322 15.62 -7.33 4.91
CA SER A 322 14.32 -6.81 4.49
C SER A 322 13.20 -7.65 5.10
N GLY A 323 12.27 -6.99 5.79
CA GLY A 323 11.22 -7.72 6.50
C GLY A 323 10.44 -6.86 7.48
N ILE A 324 9.59 -7.51 8.28
CA ILE A 324 8.89 -6.83 9.37
C ILE A 324 9.79 -6.82 10.59
N SER A 325 10.09 -5.62 11.10
CA SER A 325 10.85 -5.47 12.33
C SER A 325 9.92 -5.64 13.55
N THR A 326 10.22 -6.65 14.37
CA THR A 326 9.65 -6.89 15.71
C THR A 326 10.64 -6.44 16.78
N LEU A 327 10.26 -6.28 18.06
CA LEU A 327 11.09 -5.68 19.12
C LEU A 327 12.63 -5.88 19.02
N ARG A 328 13.10 -7.12 18.85
CA ARG A 328 14.55 -7.41 18.72
C ARG A 328 14.95 -7.98 17.36
N ASN A 329 14.03 -8.60 16.64
CA ASN A 329 14.33 -9.41 15.46
C ASN A 329 13.58 -8.91 14.22
N VAL A 330 14.05 -9.30 13.04
CA VAL A 330 13.41 -9.05 11.74
C VAL A 330 12.89 -10.37 11.19
N ALA A 331 11.59 -10.41 10.91
CA ALA A 331 10.98 -11.48 10.15
C ALA A 331 11.19 -11.21 8.66
N SER A 332 12.07 -11.98 8.03
CA SER A 332 12.48 -11.79 6.64
C SER A 332 11.31 -11.92 5.65
N ASP A 333 11.39 -11.25 4.50
CA ASP A 333 10.34 -11.31 3.48
C ASP A 333 10.05 -12.72 2.99
N TRP A 334 11.08 -13.56 2.86
CA TRP A 334 10.91 -14.95 2.43
C TRP A 334 10.17 -15.79 3.48
N SER A 335 10.43 -15.55 4.77
CA SER A 335 9.76 -16.28 5.86
C SER A 335 8.27 -15.94 5.89
N VAL A 336 7.92 -14.67 5.72
CA VAL A 336 6.52 -14.23 5.60
C VAL A 336 5.86 -14.85 4.37
N ARG A 337 6.54 -14.85 3.22
CA ARG A 337 6.05 -15.49 2.00
C ARG A 337 5.79 -16.99 2.21
N LEU A 338 6.69 -17.70 2.88
CA LEU A 338 6.52 -19.13 3.18
C LEU A 338 5.31 -19.38 4.09
N VAL A 339 5.18 -18.62 5.17
CA VAL A 339 4.05 -18.74 6.12
C VAL A 339 2.72 -18.42 5.44
N VAL A 340 2.63 -17.30 4.71
CA VAL A 340 1.40 -16.92 3.97
C VAL A 340 1.06 -17.96 2.91
N GLY A 341 2.05 -18.47 2.18
CA GLY A 341 1.83 -19.46 1.12
C GLY A 341 1.36 -20.80 1.67
N THR A 342 1.94 -21.28 2.77
CA THR A 342 1.52 -22.52 3.43
C THR A 342 0.17 -22.39 4.12
N LEU A 343 -0.18 -21.22 4.64
CA LEU A 343 -1.54 -20.94 5.14
C LEU A 343 -2.58 -20.88 4.01
N LEU A 344 -2.20 -20.53 2.78
CA LEU A 344 -3.10 -20.53 1.63
C LEU A 344 -3.37 -21.95 1.08
N LEU A 345 -2.40 -22.87 1.26
CA LEU A 345 -2.43 -24.21 0.68
C LEU A 345 -3.71 -25.02 1.02
N PRO A 346 -4.23 -25.04 2.26
CA PRO A 346 -5.49 -25.70 2.59
C PRO A 346 -6.67 -25.20 1.76
N ALA A 347 -6.82 -23.89 1.64
CA ALA A 347 -7.92 -23.30 0.87
C ALA A 347 -7.79 -23.63 -0.62
N LEU A 348 -6.57 -23.56 -1.16
CA LEU A 348 -6.30 -23.89 -2.56
C LEU A 348 -6.61 -25.36 -2.88
N LEU A 349 -6.10 -26.30 -2.08
CA LEU A 349 -6.32 -27.74 -2.28
C LEU A 349 -7.80 -28.09 -2.14
N ALA A 350 -8.50 -27.48 -1.18
CA ALA A 350 -9.94 -27.67 -1.00
C ALA A 350 -10.76 -27.11 -2.18
N ALA A 351 -10.37 -25.96 -2.73
CA ALA A 351 -11.00 -25.40 -3.93
C ALA A 351 -10.75 -26.27 -5.18
N LEU A 352 -9.54 -26.80 -5.35
CA LEU A 352 -9.20 -27.73 -6.43
C LEU A 352 -9.93 -29.07 -6.31
N ASP A 353 -10.03 -29.64 -5.11
CA ASP A 353 -10.82 -30.84 -4.86
C ASP A 353 -12.30 -30.63 -5.22
N ALA A 354 -12.88 -29.51 -4.78
CA ALA A 354 -14.24 -29.12 -5.14
C ALA A 354 -14.41 -28.96 -6.66
N PHE A 355 -13.43 -28.38 -7.34
CA PHE A 355 -13.40 -28.25 -8.80
C PHE A 355 -13.39 -29.61 -9.51
N PHE A 356 -12.49 -30.51 -9.14
CA PHE A 356 -12.41 -31.84 -9.77
C PHE A 356 -13.65 -32.69 -9.49
N ARG A 357 -14.26 -32.57 -8.29
CA ARG A 357 -15.55 -33.23 -8.00
C ARG A 357 -16.68 -32.65 -8.84
N ALA A 358 -16.76 -31.33 -8.97
CA ALA A 358 -17.76 -30.66 -9.80
C ALA A 358 -17.59 -30.97 -11.29
N ARG A 359 -16.34 -31.03 -11.78
CA ARG A 359 -16.01 -31.45 -13.15
C ARG A 359 -16.42 -32.89 -13.43
N ARG A 360 -16.15 -33.83 -12.51
CA ARG A 360 -16.60 -35.24 -12.60
C ARG A 360 -18.12 -35.37 -12.61
N ARG A 361 -18.84 -34.42 -11.99
CA ARG A 361 -20.31 -34.33 -12.00
C ARG A 361 -20.85 -33.48 -13.17
N HIS A 362 -19.99 -33.05 -14.10
CA HIS A 362 -20.35 -32.20 -15.23
C HIS A 362 -21.11 -30.91 -14.84
N VAL A 363 -20.81 -30.34 -13.67
CA VAL A 363 -21.40 -29.07 -13.22
C VAL A 363 -20.79 -27.91 -14.03
N PRO A 364 -21.60 -27.04 -14.66
CA PRO A 364 -21.07 -25.93 -15.45
C PRO A 364 -20.50 -24.83 -14.55
N ILE A 365 -19.16 -24.72 -14.52
CA ILE A 365 -18.43 -23.73 -13.71
C ILE A 365 -18.05 -22.49 -14.55
N GLY A 366 -17.73 -22.67 -15.83
CA GLY A 366 -17.28 -21.61 -16.74
C GLY A 366 -18.17 -20.37 -16.77
N PRO A 367 -19.51 -20.49 -16.92
CA PRO A 367 -20.42 -19.35 -16.91
C PRO A 367 -20.36 -18.53 -15.61
N TRP A 368 -20.11 -19.17 -14.47
CA TRP A 368 -19.99 -18.49 -13.18
C TRP A 368 -18.64 -17.80 -13.00
N VAL A 369 -17.56 -18.35 -13.55
CA VAL A 369 -16.26 -17.66 -13.62
C VAL A 369 -16.37 -16.42 -14.51
N ALA A 370 -17.02 -16.52 -15.68
CA ALA A 370 -17.32 -15.38 -16.53
C ALA A 370 -18.19 -14.34 -15.80
N TRP A 371 -19.19 -14.79 -15.05
CA TRP A 371 -20.02 -13.91 -14.22
C TRP A 371 -19.21 -13.14 -13.16
N LEU A 372 -18.27 -13.81 -12.48
CA LEU A 372 -17.38 -13.18 -11.49
C LEU A 372 -16.42 -12.18 -12.16
N ALA A 373 -15.85 -12.52 -13.31
CA ALA A 373 -15.02 -11.61 -14.08
C ALA A 373 -15.78 -10.35 -14.47
N VAL A 374 -17.01 -10.53 -14.96
CA VAL A 374 -17.92 -9.45 -15.32
C VAL A 374 -18.32 -8.60 -14.11
N ALA A 375 -18.53 -9.22 -12.94
CA ALA A 375 -18.82 -8.53 -11.69
C ALA A 375 -17.62 -7.69 -11.16
N ALA A 376 -16.39 -8.05 -11.55
CA ALA A 376 -15.19 -7.31 -11.17
C ALA A 376 -14.91 -6.07 -12.06
N VAL A 377 -15.55 -5.94 -13.23
CA VAL A 377 -15.29 -4.87 -14.22
C VAL A 377 -15.52 -3.41 -13.72
N PRO A 378 -16.52 -3.09 -12.87
CA PRO A 378 -16.85 -1.70 -12.57
C PRO A 378 -15.71 -0.86 -11.99
N LEU A 379 -14.94 -1.42 -11.05
CA LEU A 379 -13.84 -0.69 -10.39
C LEU A 379 -12.67 -0.42 -11.35
N PRO A 380 -12.16 -1.41 -12.11
CA PRO A 380 -11.16 -1.16 -13.16
C PRO A 380 -11.65 -0.21 -14.24
N ALA A 381 -12.94 -0.25 -14.61
CA ALA A 381 -13.51 0.68 -15.57
C ALA A 381 -13.50 2.13 -15.06
N ALA A 382 -13.89 2.36 -13.79
CA ALA A 382 -13.79 3.68 -13.16
C ALA A 382 -12.34 4.15 -13.03
N TRP A 383 -11.42 3.26 -12.65
CA TRP A 383 -9.99 3.57 -12.60
C TRP A 383 -9.45 3.95 -13.97
N LEU A 384 -9.80 3.18 -15.02
CA LEU A 384 -9.35 3.45 -16.39
C LEU A 384 -9.89 4.80 -16.88
N TRP A 385 -11.16 5.10 -16.59
CA TRP A 385 -11.76 6.39 -16.91
C TRP A 385 -11.04 7.55 -16.22
N LEU A 386 -10.80 7.46 -14.91
CA LEU A 386 -10.03 8.47 -14.18
C LEU A 386 -8.62 8.60 -14.74
N ARG A 387 -7.96 7.48 -15.05
CA ARG A 387 -6.64 7.50 -15.68
C ARG A 387 -6.65 8.22 -17.03
N MET A 388 -7.68 8.00 -17.86
CA MET A 388 -7.84 8.70 -19.13
C MET A 388 -8.03 10.21 -18.93
N LEU A 389 -8.86 10.62 -17.96
CA LEU A 389 -9.04 12.05 -17.63
C LEU A 389 -7.73 12.72 -17.19
N GLY A 390 -6.95 12.03 -16.34
CA GLY A 390 -5.64 12.53 -15.92
C GLY A 390 -4.60 12.52 -17.04
N ALA A 391 -4.60 11.51 -17.91
CA ALA A 391 -3.66 11.42 -19.04
C ALA A 391 -3.88 12.49 -20.11
N THR A 392 -5.13 12.93 -20.28
CA THR A 392 -5.52 13.91 -21.31
C THR A 392 -5.47 15.36 -20.82
N GLY A 393 -5.23 15.58 -19.52
CA GLY A 393 -5.29 16.92 -18.92
C GLY A 393 -6.70 17.50 -18.84
N LEU A 394 -7.75 16.72 -19.13
CA LEU A 394 -9.16 17.13 -18.98
C LEU A 394 -9.51 17.48 -17.53
N VAL A 395 -8.80 16.89 -16.58
CA VAL A 395 -8.85 17.21 -15.15
C VAL A 395 -7.44 17.55 -14.70
N ASP A 396 -7.29 18.70 -14.05
CA ASP A 396 -6.04 19.09 -13.40
C ASP A 396 -5.67 18.04 -12.33
N ALA A 397 -4.68 17.22 -12.67
CA ALA A 397 -4.21 16.12 -11.86
C ALA A 397 -2.75 16.37 -11.46
N PRO A 398 -2.39 16.12 -10.19
CA PRO A 398 -0.99 16.21 -9.77
C PRO A 398 -0.14 15.18 -10.54
N ALA A 399 1.15 15.43 -10.66
CA ALA A 399 2.06 14.51 -11.36
C ALA A 399 2.23 13.16 -10.62
N GLY A 400 1.91 13.12 -9.32
CA GLY A 400 2.05 11.96 -8.44
C GLY A 400 1.05 11.99 -7.29
N VAL A 401 1.08 10.95 -6.45
CA VAL A 401 0.18 10.85 -5.28
C VAL A 401 0.53 11.94 -4.27
N VAL A 402 -0.46 12.74 -3.88
CA VAL A 402 -0.35 13.83 -2.91
C VAL A 402 -1.37 13.68 -1.80
N ASN A 403 -1.18 14.41 -0.70
CA ASN A 403 -2.15 14.49 0.38
C ASN A 403 -3.48 15.12 -0.11
N PRO A 404 -4.62 14.41 -0.04
CA PRO A 404 -5.93 14.92 -0.45
C PRO A 404 -6.35 16.21 0.25
N ALA A 405 -5.93 16.43 1.51
CA ALA A 405 -6.22 17.67 2.24
C ALA A 405 -5.47 18.88 1.68
N ARG A 406 -4.33 18.66 1.02
CA ARG A 406 -3.51 19.71 0.39
C ARG A 406 -3.90 19.98 -1.06
N TRP A 407 -4.71 19.09 -1.64
CA TRP A 407 -5.24 19.16 -2.99
C TRP A 407 -6.76 18.90 -2.96
N PRO A 408 -7.56 19.84 -2.42
CA PRO A 408 -8.98 19.61 -2.18
C PRO A 408 -9.77 19.39 -3.48
N VAL A 409 -10.93 18.76 -3.35
CA VAL A 409 -11.81 18.47 -4.49
C VAL A 409 -12.37 19.79 -5.05
N GLY A 410 -11.82 20.26 -6.16
CA GLY A 410 -12.41 21.34 -6.96
C GLY A 410 -13.55 20.86 -7.86
N SER A 411 -14.19 21.77 -8.60
CA SER A 411 -15.29 21.45 -9.51
C SER A 411 -14.93 20.36 -10.54
N SER A 412 -13.71 20.40 -11.09
CA SER A 412 -13.19 19.37 -11.98
C SER A 412 -13.07 18.00 -11.30
N GLY A 413 -12.65 17.97 -10.04
CA GLY A 413 -12.58 16.75 -9.22
C GLY A 413 -13.96 16.15 -8.95
N ILE A 414 -14.98 16.99 -8.68
CA ILE A 414 -16.37 16.53 -8.53
C ILE A 414 -16.86 15.89 -9.82
N ILE A 415 -16.65 16.54 -10.97
CA ILE A 415 -17.02 16.02 -12.29
C ILE A 415 -16.31 14.69 -12.57
N ALA A 416 -15.02 14.57 -12.23
CA ALA A 416 -14.26 13.34 -12.36
C ALA A 416 -14.85 12.19 -11.53
N LEU A 417 -15.20 12.46 -10.26
CA LEU A 417 -15.80 11.47 -9.36
C LEU A 417 -17.18 11.03 -9.83
N VAL A 418 -18.04 11.98 -10.19
CA VAL A 418 -19.41 11.69 -10.66
C VAL A 418 -19.37 10.92 -11.98
N SER A 419 -18.54 11.34 -12.94
CA SER A 419 -18.40 10.62 -14.21
C SER A 419 -17.81 9.23 -14.02
N ALA A 420 -16.83 9.04 -13.12
CA ALA A 420 -16.29 7.72 -12.78
C ALA A 420 -17.36 6.82 -12.14
N ALA A 421 -18.22 7.36 -11.27
CA ALA A 421 -19.35 6.64 -10.69
C ALA A 421 -20.38 6.23 -11.76
N ILE A 422 -20.66 7.11 -12.72
CA ILE A 422 -21.52 6.81 -13.88
C ILE A 422 -20.90 5.69 -14.72
N VAL A 423 -19.61 5.76 -15.05
CA VAL A 423 -18.91 4.71 -15.81
C VAL A 423 -18.91 3.38 -15.05
N ALA A 424 -18.67 3.37 -13.75
CA ALA A 424 -18.82 2.16 -12.93
C ALA A 424 -20.26 1.62 -12.97
N GLY A 425 -21.26 2.50 -12.87
CA GLY A 425 -22.68 2.14 -12.96
C GLY A 425 -23.07 1.55 -14.32
N LEU A 426 -22.60 2.15 -15.41
CA LEU A 426 -22.79 1.66 -16.78
C LEU A 426 -22.05 0.33 -17.00
N ALA A 427 -20.81 0.22 -16.52
CA ALA A 427 -20.05 -1.02 -16.56
C ALA A 427 -20.76 -2.13 -15.79
N TRP A 428 -21.31 -1.83 -14.61
CA TRP A 428 -22.13 -2.76 -13.83
C TRP A 428 -23.44 -3.14 -14.53
N PHE A 429 -24.11 -2.19 -15.19
CA PHE A 429 -25.32 -2.43 -15.95
C PHE A 429 -25.05 -3.31 -17.18
N GLY A 430 -24.03 -2.98 -17.98
CA GLY A 430 -23.56 -3.79 -19.11
C GLY A 430 -23.13 -5.18 -18.66
N ALA A 431 -22.38 -5.26 -17.57
CA ALA A 431 -22.02 -6.52 -16.92
C ALA A 431 -23.25 -7.38 -16.59
N ARG A 432 -24.32 -6.77 -16.07
CA ARG A 432 -25.58 -7.46 -15.79
C ARG A 432 -26.29 -7.96 -17.04
N LEU A 433 -26.24 -7.23 -18.15
CA LEU A 433 -26.83 -7.65 -19.43
C LEU A 433 -26.06 -8.82 -20.04
N VAL A 434 -24.73 -8.72 -20.06
CA VAL A 434 -23.83 -9.79 -20.52
C VAL A 434 -24.01 -11.06 -19.69
N ALA A 435 -24.07 -10.93 -18.37
CA ALA A 435 -24.39 -12.03 -17.46
C ALA A 435 -25.72 -12.72 -17.76
N ARG A 436 -26.75 -11.96 -18.16
CA ARG A 436 -28.06 -12.52 -18.55
C ARG A 436 -28.00 -13.22 -19.91
N ALA A 437 -27.19 -12.74 -20.85
CA ALA A 437 -26.97 -13.38 -22.14
C ALA A 437 -26.24 -14.73 -21.97
N PHE A 438 -25.20 -14.80 -21.14
CA PHE A 438 -24.52 -16.05 -20.81
C PHE A 438 -25.40 -17.05 -20.04
N ALA A 439 -26.33 -16.56 -19.22
CA ALA A 439 -27.32 -17.42 -18.56
C ALA A 439 -28.42 -17.94 -19.51
N ARG A 440 -28.53 -17.41 -20.72
CA ARG A 440 -29.46 -17.86 -21.78
C ARG A 440 -28.82 -18.78 -22.81
N ALA A 441 -27.52 -19.07 -22.71
CA ALA A 441 -26.89 -20.07 -23.58
C ALA A 441 -27.56 -21.43 -23.32
N PRO A 442 -28.11 -22.08 -24.36
CA PRO A 442 -28.98 -23.24 -24.19
C PRO A 442 -28.17 -24.38 -23.58
N SER A 443 -28.51 -24.76 -22.35
CA SER A 443 -28.28 -26.15 -21.97
C SER A 443 -29.18 -26.95 -22.88
N ALA A 444 -28.59 -27.63 -23.86
CA ALA A 444 -29.27 -28.69 -24.59
C ALA A 444 -29.85 -29.62 -23.52
N GLU A 445 -31.16 -29.53 -23.33
CA GLU A 445 -31.93 -30.50 -22.59
C GLU A 445 -31.74 -31.83 -23.33
N GLN A 446 -30.87 -32.70 -22.81
CA GLN A 446 -31.04 -34.12 -23.01
C GLN A 446 -31.96 -34.61 -21.88
N PRO A 447 -33.23 -34.90 -22.17
CA PRO A 447 -34.13 -35.49 -21.20
C PRO A 447 -33.73 -36.95 -21.00
N VAL A 448 -32.95 -37.22 -19.95
CA VAL A 448 -32.78 -38.60 -19.47
C VAL A 448 -33.60 -38.75 -18.18
N ASN A 449 -34.78 -39.34 -18.34
CA ASN A 449 -35.61 -39.98 -17.32
C ASN A 449 -36.07 -39.12 -16.12
N GLY A 450 -37.15 -38.36 -16.32
CA GLY A 450 -38.38 -38.36 -15.48
C GLY A 450 -38.33 -38.08 -13.97
N ARG A 451 -37.16 -37.91 -13.34
CA ARG A 451 -37.03 -37.62 -11.92
C ARG A 451 -36.52 -36.19 -11.75
N ARG A 452 -37.45 -35.25 -11.56
CA ARG A 452 -37.15 -33.90 -11.06
C ARG A 452 -36.62 -34.00 -9.62
N GLY A 453 -35.33 -34.27 -9.47
CA GLY A 453 -34.63 -34.09 -8.20
C GLY A 453 -34.45 -32.59 -7.92
N PRO A 454 -34.72 -32.11 -6.69
CA PRO A 454 -34.53 -30.71 -6.33
C PRO A 454 -33.03 -30.43 -6.09
N GLY A 455 -32.25 -30.32 -7.14
CA GLY A 455 -30.84 -29.94 -7.08
C GLY A 455 -30.59 -28.79 -8.05
N ALA A 456 -30.62 -27.55 -7.59
CA ALA A 456 -30.38 -26.36 -8.41
C ALA A 456 -28.93 -26.36 -8.94
N PRO A 457 -28.67 -26.71 -10.22
CA PRO A 457 -27.31 -26.96 -10.73
C PRO A 457 -26.42 -25.72 -10.71
N GLY A 458 -27.02 -24.53 -10.68
CA GLY A 458 -26.30 -23.25 -10.68
C GLY A 458 -25.64 -22.88 -9.35
N VAL A 459 -26.15 -23.34 -8.21
CA VAL A 459 -25.63 -22.91 -6.89
C VAL A 459 -24.31 -23.60 -6.56
N GLU A 460 -24.18 -24.88 -6.90
CA GLU A 460 -22.93 -25.64 -6.73
C GLU A 460 -21.83 -25.11 -7.66
N GLY A 461 -22.16 -24.83 -8.93
CA GLY A 461 -21.22 -24.23 -9.89
C GLY A 461 -20.69 -22.87 -9.43
N LEU A 462 -21.57 -21.99 -8.93
CA LEU A 462 -21.17 -20.67 -8.40
C LEU A 462 -20.29 -20.79 -7.13
N ALA A 463 -20.61 -21.72 -6.23
CA ALA A 463 -19.82 -21.93 -5.01
C ALA A 463 -18.38 -22.37 -5.35
N VAL A 464 -18.23 -23.31 -6.29
CA VAL A 464 -16.93 -23.78 -6.78
C VAL A 464 -16.19 -22.67 -7.54
N ALA A 465 -16.88 -21.94 -8.44
CA ALA A 465 -16.29 -20.82 -9.16
C ALA A 465 -15.75 -19.74 -8.21
N THR A 466 -16.52 -19.40 -7.17
CA THR A 466 -16.12 -18.40 -6.17
C THR A 466 -14.90 -18.85 -5.37
N ALA A 467 -14.86 -20.12 -4.96
CA ALA A 467 -13.71 -20.70 -4.26
C ALA A 467 -12.43 -20.68 -5.11
N LEU A 468 -12.53 -21.05 -6.39
CA LEU A 468 -11.41 -21.01 -7.32
C LEU A 468 -10.96 -19.57 -7.59
N TRP A 469 -11.90 -18.67 -7.87
CA TRP A 469 -11.62 -17.25 -8.10
C TRP A 469 -10.84 -16.64 -6.94
N LEU A 470 -11.28 -16.88 -5.71
CA LEU A 470 -10.61 -16.38 -4.51
C LEU A 470 -9.24 -17.03 -4.30
N SER A 471 -9.11 -18.34 -4.53
CA SER A 471 -7.82 -19.04 -4.41
C SER A 471 -6.80 -18.53 -5.43
N VAL A 472 -7.22 -18.32 -6.68
CA VAL A 472 -6.40 -17.74 -7.74
C VAL A 472 -6.04 -16.29 -7.40
N LEU A 473 -7.01 -15.49 -6.95
CA LEU A 473 -6.78 -14.11 -6.52
C LEU A 473 -5.72 -14.01 -5.43
N VAL A 474 -5.86 -14.79 -4.35
CA VAL A 474 -4.92 -14.77 -3.23
C VAL A 474 -3.57 -15.38 -3.63
N GLY A 475 -3.55 -16.39 -4.51
CA GLY A 475 -2.32 -16.94 -5.08
C GLY A 475 -1.56 -15.92 -5.94
N LEU A 476 -2.24 -15.19 -6.82
CA LEU A 476 -1.66 -14.10 -7.61
C LEU A 476 -1.18 -12.94 -6.72
N ALA A 477 -1.98 -12.59 -5.70
CA ALA A 477 -1.58 -11.61 -4.70
C ALA A 477 -0.30 -12.06 -3.98
N TRP A 478 -0.18 -13.34 -3.60
CA TRP A 478 0.99 -13.89 -2.91
C TRP A 478 2.26 -13.85 -3.76
N LEU A 479 2.15 -14.15 -5.06
CA LEU A 479 3.25 -14.07 -6.02
C LEU A 479 3.80 -12.64 -6.18
N ARG A 480 2.95 -11.62 -6.06
CA ARG A 480 3.37 -10.22 -6.20
C ARG A 480 3.70 -9.55 -4.86
N ASN A 481 2.89 -9.81 -3.84
CA ASN A 481 2.94 -9.20 -2.52
C ASN A 481 2.38 -10.15 -1.44
N PRO A 482 3.23 -10.88 -0.70
CA PRO A 482 2.78 -11.82 0.34
C PRO A 482 2.01 -11.13 1.47
N TYR A 483 2.28 -9.85 1.75
CA TYR A 483 1.58 -9.09 2.80
C TYR A 483 0.12 -8.84 2.43
N ALA A 484 -0.15 -8.48 1.16
CA ALA A 484 -1.50 -8.31 0.65
C ALA A 484 -2.29 -9.62 0.67
N ALA A 485 -1.66 -10.73 0.26
CA ALA A 485 -2.27 -12.06 0.36
C ALA A 485 -2.59 -12.44 1.81
N GLY A 486 -1.70 -12.10 2.76
CA GLY A 486 -1.92 -12.30 4.19
C GLY A 486 -3.22 -11.66 4.70
N LEU A 487 -3.56 -10.46 4.22
CA LEU A 487 -4.82 -9.80 4.58
C LEU A 487 -6.06 -10.56 4.05
N LEU A 488 -5.90 -11.35 2.99
CA LEU A 488 -6.98 -12.09 2.34
C LEU A 488 -7.10 -13.54 2.80
N ILE A 489 -6.16 -14.06 3.62
CA ILE A 489 -6.22 -15.42 4.17
C ILE A 489 -7.55 -15.69 4.89
N PRO A 490 -8.06 -14.80 5.79
CA PRO A 490 -9.33 -15.05 6.46
C PRO A 490 -10.50 -15.17 5.47
N ALA A 491 -10.54 -14.30 4.45
CA ALA A 491 -11.54 -14.38 3.39
C ALA A 491 -11.44 -15.72 2.65
N ALA A 492 -10.23 -16.12 2.24
CA ALA A 492 -9.98 -17.38 1.51
C ALA A 492 -10.56 -18.60 2.22
N HIS A 493 -10.40 -18.67 3.54
CA HIS A 493 -10.90 -19.79 4.34
C HIS A 493 -12.40 -19.67 4.66
N LEU A 494 -12.83 -18.53 5.20
CA LEU A 494 -14.20 -18.36 5.68
C LEU A 494 -15.21 -18.40 4.55
N TRP A 495 -14.89 -17.78 3.41
CA TRP A 495 -15.78 -17.74 2.25
C TRP A 495 -15.86 -19.09 1.54
N LEU A 496 -14.77 -19.88 1.56
CA LEU A 496 -14.79 -21.26 1.09
C LEU A 496 -15.83 -22.09 1.85
N PHE A 497 -15.83 -22.04 3.20
CA PHE A 497 -16.81 -22.80 3.99
C PHE A 497 -18.23 -22.25 3.91
N ALA A 498 -18.39 -20.92 3.85
CA ALA A 498 -19.67 -20.27 3.64
C ALA A 498 -20.29 -20.71 2.29
N ALA A 499 -19.50 -20.71 1.22
CA ALA A 499 -19.91 -21.16 -0.10
C ALA A 499 -20.15 -22.68 -0.14
N ALA A 500 -19.35 -23.48 0.57
CA ALA A 500 -19.42 -24.94 0.50
C ALA A 500 -20.59 -25.55 1.27
N GLY A 501 -20.95 -25.03 2.46
CA GLY A 501 -21.98 -25.72 3.25
C GLY A 501 -22.51 -25.06 4.50
N TRP A 502 -21.88 -24.02 5.04
CA TRP A 502 -22.42 -23.33 6.22
C TRP A 502 -23.76 -22.66 5.91
N ARG A 503 -24.64 -22.61 6.91
CA ARG A 503 -26.02 -22.12 6.78
C ARG A 503 -26.38 -21.15 7.89
N GLY A 504 -27.43 -20.36 7.66
CA GLY A 504 -27.99 -19.44 8.65
C GLY A 504 -27.00 -18.36 9.10
N ARG A 505 -27.05 -18.01 10.39
CA ARG A 505 -26.23 -16.94 10.98
C ARG A 505 -24.73 -17.18 10.83
N VAL A 506 -24.26 -18.42 10.94
CA VAL A 506 -22.83 -18.77 10.85
C VAL A 506 -22.24 -18.39 9.49
N ALA A 507 -22.98 -18.63 8.40
CA ALA A 507 -22.51 -18.29 7.06
C ALA A 507 -22.47 -16.77 6.81
N VAL A 508 -23.41 -16.02 7.40
CA VAL A 508 -23.41 -14.55 7.35
C VAL A 508 -22.26 -13.98 8.17
N VAL A 509 -22.01 -14.51 9.36
CA VAL A 509 -20.86 -14.13 10.19
C VAL A 509 -19.56 -14.42 9.44
N ALA A 510 -19.42 -15.58 8.80
CA ALA A 510 -18.24 -15.92 8.00
C ALA A 510 -18.04 -14.97 6.80
N LEU A 511 -19.12 -14.56 6.14
CA LEU A 511 -19.09 -13.58 5.05
C LEU A 511 -18.53 -12.24 5.54
N ILE A 512 -19.07 -11.71 6.65
CA ILE A 512 -18.64 -10.44 7.23
C ILE A 512 -17.21 -10.53 7.78
N ALA A 513 -16.89 -11.60 8.52
CA ALA A 513 -15.59 -11.82 9.12
C ALA A 513 -14.45 -11.90 8.08
N GLY A 514 -14.74 -12.38 6.86
CA GLY A 514 -13.76 -12.35 5.76
C GLY A 514 -13.37 -10.94 5.31
N LEU A 515 -14.21 -9.92 5.51
CA LEU A 515 -13.88 -8.52 5.19
C LEU A 515 -13.20 -7.77 6.34
N VAL A 516 -13.25 -8.29 7.58
CA VAL A 516 -12.76 -7.56 8.75
C VAL A 516 -11.30 -7.16 8.60
N VAL A 517 -10.41 -8.09 8.21
CA VAL A 517 -8.97 -7.80 8.10
C VAL A 517 -8.65 -6.78 7.00
N PRO A 518 -9.16 -6.91 5.76
CA PRO A 518 -8.98 -5.88 4.74
C PRO A 518 -9.55 -4.51 5.14
N VAL A 519 -10.73 -4.47 5.77
CA VAL A 519 -11.34 -3.21 6.22
C VAL A 519 -10.51 -2.57 7.33
N LEU A 520 -10.03 -3.34 8.30
CA LEU A 520 -9.15 -2.84 9.36
C LEU A 520 -7.84 -2.27 8.79
N ALA A 521 -7.29 -2.88 7.73
CA ALA A 521 -6.10 -2.35 7.06
C ALA A 521 -6.38 -0.97 6.43
N VAL A 522 -7.53 -0.80 5.76
CA VAL A 522 -7.94 0.49 5.19
C VAL A 522 -8.21 1.53 6.28
N VAL A 523 -8.89 1.15 7.36
CA VAL A 523 -9.14 2.03 8.52
C VAL A 523 -7.85 2.44 9.19
N HIS A 524 -6.89 1.52 9.34
CA HIS A 524 -5.57 1.83 9.87
C HIS A 524 -4.83 2.84 9.00
N LEU A 525 -4.86 2.71 7.67
CA LEU A 525 -4.26 3.68 6.76
C LEU A 525 -4.96 5.03 6.83
N ALA A 526 -6.29 5.06 6.85
CA ALA A 526 -7.06 6.29 6.99
C ALA A 526 -6.69 7.02 8.29
N GLY A 527 -6.60 6.31 9.41
CA GLY A 527 -6.16 6.90 10.68
C GLY A 527 -4.69 7.33 10.69
N ALA A 528 -3.79 6.54 10.09
CA ALA A 528 -2.36 6.87 10.02
C ALA A 528 -2.08 8.10 9.13
N LEU A 529 -2.92 8.34 8.13
CA LEU A 529 -2.84 9.47 7.21
C LEU A 529 -3.82 10.61 7.58
N ASP A 530 -4.50 10.51 8.72
CA ASP A 530 -5.51 11.49 9.18
C ASP A 530 -6.55 11.83 8.09
N LEU A 531 -6.95 10.83 7.30
CA LEU A 531 -7.89 10.98 6.19
C LEU A 531 -9.31 10.64 6.65
N GLY A 532 -10.22 11.60 6.47
CA GLY A 532 -11.65 11.36 6.55
C GLY A 532 -12.16 10.46 5.41
N PRO A 533 -13.40 9.94 5.48
CA PRO A 533 -13.95 9.06 4.45
C PRO A 533 -13.98 9.69 3.04
N HIS A 534 -14.25 10.99 2.96
CA HIS A 534 -14.29 11.74 1.71
C HIS A 534 -12.88 11.96 1.14
N GLU A 535 -11.90 12.29 1.97
CA GLU A 535 -10.48 12.42 1.60
C GLU A 535 -9.89 11.08 1.16
N LEU A 536 -10.27 9.98 1.80
CA LEU A 536 -9.89 8.64 1.36
C LEU A 536 -10.43 8.33 -0.05
N GLY A 537 -11.71 8.63 -0.29
CA GLY A 537 -12.34 8.50 -1.60
C GLY A 537 -11.64 9.33 -2.68
N TRP A 538 -11.33 10.59 -2.36
CA TRP A 538 -10.61 11.48 -3.25
C TRP A 538 -9.16 11.05 -3.48
N GLY A 539 -8.45 10.61 -2.43
CA GLY A 539 -7.09 10.09 -2.54
C GLY A 539 -6.99 8.85 -3.44
N MET A 540 -7.99 7.96 -3.39
CA MET A 540 -8.08 6.84 -4.35
C MET A 540 -8.29 7.33 -5.79
N ALA A 541 -9.05 8.41 -5.98
CA ALA A 541 -9.25 9.01 -7.29
C ALA A 541 -7.98 9.71 -7.81
N ILE A 542 -7.25 10.45 -6.96
CA ILE A 542 -5.92 11.01 -7.27
C ILE A 542 -4.95 9.90 -7.67
N ALA A 543 -4.94 8.79 -6.91
CA ALA A 543 -4.12 7.63 -7.25
C ALA A 543 -4.47 7.06 -8.64
N ALA A 544 -5.76 7.02 -9.01
CA ALA A 544 -6.19 6.60 -10.34
C ALA A 544 -5.80 7.60 -11.45
N LEU A 545 -6.02 8.90 -11.23
CA LEU A 545 -5.65 9.98 -12.17
C LEU A 545 -4.15 9.93 -12.52
N THR A 546 -3.31 9.71 -11.50
CA THR A 546 -1.84 9.59 -11.62
C THR A 546 -1.36 8.25 -12.21
N GLY A 547 -2.28 7.29 -12.41
CA GLY A 547 -1.95 5.95 -12.91
C GLY A 547 -1.32 5.01 -11.88
N SER A 548 -1.35 5.38 -10.61
CA SER A 548 -0.95 4.52 -9.50
C SER A 548 -2.11 3.61 -9.05
N ALA A 549 -1.84 2.74 -8.06
CA ALA A 549 -2.82 1.86 -7.42
C ALA A 549 -3.56 0.83 -8.31
N PHE A 550 -3.25 0.67 -9.60
CA PHE A 550 -3.93 -0.28 -10.50
C PHE A 550 -4.01 -1.72 -9.92
N GLY A 551 -2.89 -2.21 -9.38
CA GLY A 551 -2.84 -3.54 -8.75
C GLY A 551 -3.78 -3.69 -7.55
N SER A 552 -3.86 -2.67 -6.69
CA SER A 552 -4.78 -2.64 -5.55
C SER A 552 -6.23 -2.54 -6.01
N THR A 553 -6.53 -1.75 -7.05
CA THR A 553 -7.85 -1.66 -7.68
C THR A 553 -8.33 -3.02 -8.17
N LEU A 554 -7.49 -3.75 -8.91
CA LEU A 554 -7.80 -5.10 -9.39
C LEU A 554 -8.04 -6.08 -8.23
N LEU A 555 -7.21 -6.00 -7.18
CA LEU A 555 -7.33 -6.84 -5.98
C LEU A 555 -8.68 -6.62 -5.27
N PHE A 556 -9.05 -5.35 -5.02
CA PHE A 556 -10.34 -5.01 -4.41
C PHE A 556 -11.52 -5.37 -5.30
N ALA A 557 -11.42 -5.14 -6.61
CA ALA A 557 -12.46 -5.51 -7.57
C ALA A 557 -12.74 -7.02 -7.56
N ALA A 558 -11.70 -7.83 -7.61
CA ALA A 558 -11.81 -9.28 -7.55
C ALA A 558 -12.30 -9.77 -6.17
N LEU A 559 -11.93 -9.11 -5.08
CA LEU A 559 -12.43 -9.41 -3.74
C LEU A 559 -13.93 -9.12 -3.61
N LEU A 560 -14.39 -7.97 -4.13
CA LEU A 560 -15.82 -7.60 -4.13
C LEU A 560 -16.65 -8.53 -5.03
N ALA A 561 -16.10 -8.98 -6.16
CA ALA A 561 -16.73 -10.00 -6.99
C ALA A 561 -16.89 -11.33 -6.25
N ALA A 562 -15.86 -11.77 -5.52
CA ALA A 562 -15.92 -12.97 -4.68
C ALA A 562 -16.96 -12.82 -3.55
N PHE A 563 -16.99 -11.66 -2.87
CA PHE A 563 -18.01 -11.35 -1.87
C PHE A 563 -19.43 -11.46 -2.44
N ALA A 564 -19.68 -10.87 -3.61
CA ALA A 564 -20.96 -10.95 -4.31
C ALA A 564 -21.32 -12.40 -4.69
N GLY A 565 -20.33 -13.20 -5.09
CA GLY A 565 -20.47 -14.63 -5.36
C GLY A 565 -20.96 -15.42 -4.14
N VAL A 566 -20.27 -15.28 -3.00
CA VAL A 566 -20.67 -15.93 -1.73
C VAL A 566 -22.06 -15.46 -1.31
N PHE A 567 -22.32 -14.16 -1.34
CA PHE A 567 -23.60 -13.58 -0.97
C PHE A 567 -24.75 -14.18 -1.80
N ARG A 568 -24.56 -14.34 -3.12
CA ARG A 568 -25.55 -15.00 -3.99
C ARG A 568 -25.75 -16.47 -3.67
N VAL A 569 -24.69 -17.21 -3.34
CA VAL A 569 -24.79 -18.61 -2.88
C VAL A 569 -25.66 -18.70 -1.62
N LEU A 570 -25.47 -17.80 -0.66
CA LEU A 570 -26.25 -17.77 0.58
C LEU A 570 -27.73 -17.45 0.34
N ILE A 571 -28.03 -16.46 -0.50
CA ILE A 571 -29.41 -16.12 -0.87
C ILE A 571 -30.09 -17.30 -1.57
N ALA A 572 -29.42 -17.92 -2.54
CA ALA A 572 -29.98 -19.03 -3.28
C ALA A 572 -30.29 -20.23 -2.36
N ARG A 573 -29.39 -20.53 -1.42
CA ARG A 573 -29.58 -21.58 -0.41
C ARG A 573 -30.73 -21.30 0.54
N ARG A 574 -30.90 -20.05 0.99
CA ARG A 574 -32.03 -19.65 1.84
C ARG A 574 -33.36 -19.87 1.11
N ARG A 575 -33.47 -19.41 -0.14
CA ARG A 575 -34.67 -19.58 -0.97
C ARG A 575 -35.02 -21.05 -1.21
N MET A 576 -34.02 -21.92 -1.40
CA MET A 576 -34.24 -23.36 -1.52
C MET A 576 -34.71 -24.00 -0.20
N GLY A 577 -34.13 -23.58 0.93
CA GLY A 577 -34.55 -24.04 2.26
C GLY A 577 -35.99 -23.64 2.60
N ASP A 578 -36.41 -22.44 2.21
CA ASP A 578 -37.79 -21.97 2.42
C ASP A 578 -38.78 -22.73 1.52
N ARG A 579 -38.42 -22.99 0.24
CA ARG A 579 -39.23 -23.80 -0.69
C ARG A 579 -39.45 -25.25 -0.23
N GLY A 580 -38.45 -25.84 0.44
CA GLY A 580 -38.57 -27.19 1.02
C GLY A 580 -39.52 -27.26 2.22
N LYS A 581 -39.82 -26.13 2.87
CA LYS A 581 -40.80 -26.04 3.97
C LYS A 581 -42.22 -25.73 3.49
N SER A 582 -42.36 -25.15 2.30
CA SER A 582 -43.65 -24.70 1.74
C SER A 582 -44.18 -25.56 0.58
N GLY A 583 -43.53 -26.69 0.27
CA GLY A 583 -44.15 -27.72 -0.56
C GLY A 583 -45.28 -28.40 0.24
N PRO A 584 -46.43 -28.75 -0.37
CA PRO A 584 -47.43 -29.54 0.33
C PRO A 584 -46.73 -30.78 0.86
N GLN A 585 -46.70 -30.93 2.19
CA GLN A 585 -46.41 -32.22 2.78
C GLN A 585 -47.49 -33.13 2.22
N PHE A 586 -47.15 -33.97 1.25
CA PHE A 586 -47.94 -35.15 0.98
C PHE A 586 -47.82 -36.00 2.24
N ALA A 587 -48.67 -35.70 3.22
CA ALA A 587 -49.03 -36.60 4.26
C ALA A 587 -49.78 -37.73 3.55
N THR A 588 -49.04 -38.75 3.13
CA THR A 588 -49.60 -40.09 3.01
C THR A 588 -49.96 -40.54 4.43
N ARG A 589 -51.01 -39.92 4.99
CA ARG A 589 -51.91 -40.60 5.92
C ARG A 589 -52.63 -41.62 5.06
N GLY A 590 -52.10 -42.84 5.04
CA GLY A 590 -52.96 -43.98 4.73
C GLY A 590 -54.16 -43.95 5.68
N PRO A 591 -55.36 -44.34 5.23
CA PRO A 591 -56.51 -44.42 6.12
C PRO A 591 -56.16 -45.35 7.30
N LEU A 592 -56.50 -44.92 8.51
CA LEU A 592 -56.34 -45.64 9.79
C LEU A 592 -57.15 -46.97 9.86
N SER A 593 -57.57 -47.52 8.73
CA SER A 593 -58.39 -48.73 8.61
C SER A 593 -57.89 -49.73 7.55
N TYR A 594 -56.67 -49.58 7.02
CA TYR A 594 -56.09 -50.65 6.18
C TYR A 594 -55.43 -51.71 7.07
N ALA A 595 -56.26 -52.60 7.59
CA ALA A 595 -55.83 -53.92 8.01
C ALA A 595 -55.41 -54.69 6.75
N GLY A 596 -54.11 -54.98 6.61
CA GLY A 596 -53.64 -55.91 5.60
C GLY A 596 -54.36 -57.25 5.77
N PRO A 597 -54.69 -57.96 4.68
CA PRO A 597 -55.30 -59.27 4.82
C PRO A 597 -54.32 -60.20 5.51
N GLY A 598 -54.68 -60.62 6.72
CA GLY A 598 -54.15 -61.81 7.34
C GLY A 598 -54.40 -62.97 6.40
N SER A 599 -53.34 -63.33 5.66
CA SER A 599 -53.11 -64.68 5.17
C SER A 599 -52.89 -65.57 6.41
N LEU A 600 -54.00 -66.01 7.00
CA LEU A 600 -54.08 -67.14 7.90
C LEU A 600 -54.93 -68.21 7.22
N GLY A 601 -54.46 -69.45 7.31
CA GLY A 601 -55.31 -70.62 7.14
C GLY A 601 -55.20 -71.26 5.77
N GLY A 602 -54.45 -72.36 5.74
CA GLY A 602 -54.34 -73.21 4.58
C GLY A 602 -55.64 -73.94 4.24
N THR A 603 -55.75 -74.29 2.97
CA THR A 603 -56.43 -75.49 2.50
C THR A 603 -55.65 -76.01 1.29
N GLU A 604 -55.40 -77.31 1.30
CA GLU A 604 -54.92 -78.12 0.18
C GLU A 604 -55.78 -77.92 -1.08
N SER A 605 -55.20 -78.23 -2.24
CA SER A 605 -55.69 -78.06 -3.63
C SER A 605 -55.13 -76.78 -4.28
N ALA A 606 -54.25 -76.81 -5.29
CA ALA A 606 -54.14 -77.77 -6.36
C ALA A 606 -52.68 -77.91 -6.86
N LEU A 607 -52.22 -79.16 -6.82
CA LEU A 607 -51.19 -79.72 -7.69
C LEU A 607 -51.85 -80.13 -9.03
N ARG A 608 -51.07 -80.05 -10.13
CA ARG A 608 -51.31 -80.53 -11.51
C ARG A 608 -52.08 -79.54 -12.40
N ARG A 609 -51.64 -79.21 -13.62
CA ARG A 609 -50.73 -79.87 -14.58
C ARG A 609 -49.73 -78.87 -15.17
#